data_AF-A0A534ZR09-F1
#
_entry.id   AF-A0A534ZR09-F1
#
_cell.length_a   1.000
_cell.length_b   1.000
_cell.length_c   1.000
_cell.angle_alpha   90.00
_cell.angle_beta   90.00
_cell.angle_gamma   90.00
#
_symmetry.space_group_name_H-M   'P 1'
#
loop_
_entity.id
_entity.type
_entity.pdbx_description
1 polymer ?
#
loop_
_entity_poly.entity_id
_entity_poly.type
_entity_poly.pdbx_seq_one_letter_code
_entity_poly.pdbx_strand_id
1 'polypeptide(L)' 'ADPPGSFREAKQQAVERFERQFIHEALARHHGNISKAAEDMGMYRQHLQLKLAEYGIDAAAYRER' A
#
# COMPACT_ATOMS: atom_id res chain seq x y z
N ALA A 1 0.79 -20.19 17.32
CA ALA A 1 1.02 -18.81 16.88
C ALA A 1 2.21 -18.33 17.68
N ASP A 2 3.36 -18.11 17.04
CA ASP A 2 4.49 -17.50 17.72
C ASP A 2 4.02 -16.17 18.31
N PRO A 3 4.42 -15.82 19.55
CA PRO A 3 4.12 -14.49 20.04
C PRO A 3 4.64 -13.51 18.99
N PRO A 4 3.87 -12.47 18.63
CA PRO A 4 4.50 -11.38 17.90
C PRO A 4 5.73 -10.98 18.72
N GLY A 5 6.77 -10.47 18.07
CA GLY A 5 7.88 -9.89 18.80
C GLY A 5 7.41 -8.80 19.78
N SER A 6 8.31 -7.94 20.21
CA SER A 6 7.95 -6.74 20.98
C SER A 6 6.69 -6.04 20.43
N PHE A 7 5.93 -5.35 21.30
CA PHE A 7 4.74 -4.57 20.87
C PHE A 7 5.01 -3.70 19.63
N ARG A 8 6.25 -3.19 19.50
CA ARG A 8 6.72 -2.45 18.34
C ARG A 8 6.64 -3.27 17.05
N GLU A 9 7.11 -4.51 17.06
CA GLU A 9 7.07 -5.41 15.90
C GLU A 9 5.63 -5.80 15.56
N ALA A 10 4.80 -6.10 16.57
CA ALA A 10 3.38 -6.39 16.38
C ALA A 10 2.66 -5.23 15.68
N LYS A 11 2.87 -4.00 16.17
CA LYS A 11 2.31 -2.79 15.58
C LYS A 11 2.81 -2.56 14.16
N GLN A 12 4.11 -2.75 13.91
CA GLN A 12 4.69 -2.59 12.59
C GLN A 12 4.07 -3.55 11.57
N GLN A 13 3.91 -4.83 11.92
CA GLN A 13 3.26 -5.81 11.05
C GLN A 13 1.79 -5.48 10.79
N ALA A 14 1.07 -4.99 11.79
CA ALA A 14 -0.33 -4.58 11.64
C ALA A 14 -0.46 -3.38 10.69
N VAL A 15 0.40 -2.37 10.84
CA VAL A 15 0.45 -1.20 9.96
C VAL A 15 0.81 -1.61 8.54
N GLU A 16 1.84 -2.44 8.35
CA GLU A 16 2.27 -2.86 7.01
C GLU A 16 1.16 -3.63 6.28
N ARG A 17 0.46 -4.55 6.97
CA ARG A 17 -0.68 -5.27 6.40
C ARG A 17 -1.79 -4.33 5.96
N PHE A 18 -2.12 -3.35 6.81
CA PHE A 18 -3.11 -2.33 6.49
C PHE A 18 -2.68 -1.49 5.29
N GLU A 19 -1.44 -0.99 5.26
CA GLU A 19 -0.92 -0.15 4.17
C GLU A 19 -0.96 -0.91 2.83
N ARG A 20 -0.51 -2.16 2.80
CA ARG A 20 -0.56 -3.01 1.59
C ARG A 20 -1.99 -3.18 1.08
N GLN A 21 -2.93 -3.53 1.95
CA GLN A 21 -4.33 -3.70 1.56
C GLN A 21 -4.91 -2.40 1.00
N PHE A 22 -4.69 -1.28 1.71
CA PHE A 22 -5.24 0.01 1.32
C PHE A 22 -4.71 0.49 -0.03
N ILE A 23 -3.41 0.28 -0.29
CA ILE A 23 -2.78 0.57 -1.58
C ILE A 23 -3.40 -0.28 -2.71
N HIS A 24 -3.56 -1.58 -2.50
CA HIS A 24 -4.15 -2.47 -3.51
C HIS A 24 -5.57 -2.06 -3.89
N GLU A 25 -6.40 -1.71 -2.91
CA GLU A 25 -7.76 -1.24 -3.14
C GLU A 25 -7.79 0.09 -3.91
N ALA A 26 -6.94 1.05 -3.54
CA ALA A 26 -6.85 2.34 -4.23
C ALA A 26 -6.37 2.19 -5.69
N LEU A 27 -5.35 1.36 -5.93
CA LEU A 27 -4.89 1.05 -7.28
C LEU A 27 -5.96 0.37 -8.11
N ALA A 28 -6.75 -0.54 -7.53
CA ALA A 28 -7.86 -1.19 -8.23
C ALA A 28 -8.96 -0.18 -8.59
N ARG A 29 -9.38 0.69 -7.66
CA ARG A 29 -10.39 1.74 -7.92
C ARG A 29 -9.98 2.71 -9.04
N HIS A 30 -8.69 2.96 -9.17
CA HIS A 30 -8.15 3.93 -10.12
C HIS A 30 -7.38 3.30 -11.28
N HIS A 31 -7.58 1.99 -11.54
CA HIS A 31 -6.98 1.24 -12.64
C HIS A 31 -5.46 1.48 -12.79
N GLY A 32 -4.74 1.40 -11.67
CA GLY A 32 -3.29 1.59 -11.62
C GLY A 32 -2.81 3.05 -11.79
N ASN A 33 -3.72 4.03 -11.78
CA ASN A 33 -3.35 5.44 -11.80
C ASN A 33 -2.85 5.89 -10.41
N ILE A 34 -1.52 5.89 -10.25
CA ILE A 34 -0.85 6.25 -9.00
C ILE A 34 -1.20 7.67 -8.53
N SER A 35 -1.37 8.63 -9.45
CA SER A 35 -1.70 10.01 -9.06
C SER A 35 -3.08 10.11 -8.43
N LYS A 36 -4.09 9.49 -9.07
CA LYS A 36 -5.46 9.45 -8.55
C LYS A 36 -5.57 8.62 -7.27
N ALA A 37 -4.88 7.48 -7.21
CA ALA A 37 -4.82 6.67 -6.01
C ALA A 37 -4.22 7.42 -4.82
N ALA A 38 -3.12 8.16 -5.03
CA ALA A 38 -2.52 8.97 -3.98
C ALA A 38 -3.44 10.11 -3.50
N GLU A 39 -4.12 10.78 -4.43
CA GLU A 39 -5.11 11.82 -4.13
C GLU A 39 -6.29 11.28 -3.31
N ASP A 40 -6.86 10.13 -3.72
CA ASP A 40 -7.93 9.42 -2.99
C ASP A 40 -7.49 8.98 -1.59
N MET A 41 -6.24 8.52 -1.47
CA MET A 41 -5.63 8.15 -0.19
C MET A 41 -5.23 9.37 0.68
N GLY A 42 -5.36 10.60 0.18
CA GLY A 42 -4.96 11.81 0.89
C GLY A 42 -3.44 11.90 1.12
N MET A 43 -2.63 11.31 0.24
CA MET A 43 -1.18 11.26 0.37
C MET A 43 -0.46 11.83 -0.85
N TYR A 44 0.79 12.24 -0.67
CA TYR A 44 1.62 12.66 -1.79
C TYR A 44 1.95 11.48 -2.70
N ARG A 45 1.82 11.68 -4.02
CA ARG A 45 2.17 10.69 -5.05
C ARG A 45 3.55 10.07 -4.86
N GLN A 46 4.56 10.88 -4.48
CA GLN A 46 5.92 10.40 -4.22
C GLN A 46 5.97 9.39 -3.06
N HIS A 47 5.21 9.63 -1.98
CA HIS A 47 5.12 8.69 -0.86
C HIS A 47 4.47 7.37 -1.28
N LEU A 48 3.40 7.43 -2.09
CA LEU A 48 2.79 6.22 -2.63
C LEU A 48 3.80 5.44 -3.47
N GLN A 49 4.56 6.10 -4.37
CA GLN A 49 5.58 5.41 -5.17
C GLN A 49 6.66 4.73 -4.33
N LEU A 50 7.10 5.35 -3.23
CA LEU A 50 8.06 4.74 -2.30
C LEU A 50 7.47 3.50 -1.63
N LYS A 51 6.23 3.57 -1.16
CA LYS A 51 5.53 2.42 -0.57
C LYS A 51 5.32 1.28 -1.57
N LEU A 52 5.01 1.59 -2.83
CA LEU A 52 4.92 0.58 -3.90
C LEU A 52 6.27 -0.14 -4.08
N ALA A 53 7.38 0.60 -4.09
CA ALA A 53 8.70 0.01 -4.20
C ALA A 53 9.08 -0.82 -2.95
N GLU A 54 8.82 -0.30 -1.75
CA GLU A 54 9.04 -0.99 -0.46
C GLU A 54 8.29 -2.33 -0.39
N TYR A 55 7.07 -2.36 -0.93
CA TYR A 55 6.19 -3.52 -0.88
C TYR A 55 6.23 -4.41 -2.10
N GLY A 56 6.98 -4.03 -3.14
CA GLY A 56 7.05 -4.78 -4.40
C GLY A 56 5.72 -4.80 -5.16
N ILE A 57 4.93 -3.74 -5.07
CA ILE A 57 3.62 -3.63 -5.73
C ILE A 57 3.78 -2.93 -7.08
N ASP A 58 3.44 -3.62 -8.16
CA ASP A 58 3.40 -3.04 -9.49
C ASP A 58 2.00 -2.45 -9.80
N ALA A 59 1.93 -1.13 -9.98
CA ALA A 59 0.71 -0.44 -10.36
C ALA A 59 0.22 -0.80 -11.77
N ALA A 60 1.11 -1.25 -12.67
CA ALA A 60 0.73 -1.64 -14.03
C ALA A 60 -0.20 -2.86 -14.04
N ALA A 61 -0.06 -3.76 -13.06
CA ALA A 61 -0.91 -4.94 -12.88
C ALA A 61 -2.41 -4.63 -12.63
N TYR A 62 -2.76 -3.35 -12.45
CA TYR A 62 -4.12 -2.87 -12.21
C TYR A 62 -4.76 -2.18 -13.41
N ARG A 63 -4.03 -2.01 -14.53
CA ARG A 63 -4.53 -1.28 -15.71
C ARG A 63 -5.45 -2.10 -16.61
N GLU A 64 -5.41 -3.42 -16.48
CA GLU A 64 -6.17 -4.39 -17.29
C GLU A 64 -7.24 -5.13 -16.48
N ARG A 65 -7.45 -4.71 -15.22
CA ARG A 65 -8.50 -5.21 -14.33
C ARG A 65 -9.75 -4.34 -14.41
#